data_AF-A0A2E8CAZ7-F1
#
_entry.id   AF-A0A2E8CAZ7-F1
#
_cell.length_a   1.000
_cell.length_b   1.000
_cell.length_c   1.000
_cell.angle_alpha   90.00
_cell.angle_beta   90.00
_cell.angle_gamma   90.00
#
_symmetry.space_group_name_H-M   'P 1'
#
loop_
_entity.id
_entity.type
_entity.pdbx_description
1 polymer ?
#
loop_
_entity_poly.entity_id
_entity_poly.type
_entity_poly.pdbx_seq_one_letter_code
_entity_poly.pdbx_strand_id
1 'polypeptide(L)'
;MQKVKVSFDVWVQLIGMLGVLAGLIFVGLEMRQSQQIALAAQQQARTSALVSIIGSFSEAVVPANWGDMVSATLNPERGNEEELGNNAAYQLWMLYENDHLQHKLGLMDEGVWEAKVASMQNLYSNCEVRFVSDLALTFADRALTELVRTNVDTELCN
;
A
#
# COMPACT_ATOMS: atom_id res chain seq x y z
N MET A 1 -46.70 3.27 49.46
CA MET A 1 -45.44 3.19 48.68
C MET A 1 -44.73 1.89 49.03
N GLN A 2 -44.77 0.88 48.15
CA GLN A 2 -44.08 -0.39 48.38
C GLN A 2 -42.57 -0.17 48.30
N LYS A 3 -41.83 -0.48 49.38
CA LYS A 3 -40.37 -0.51 49.36
C LYS A 3 -39.93 -1.78 48.63
N VAL A 4 -39.51 -1.65 47.38
CA VAL A 4 -38.84 -2.75 46.67
C VAL A 4 -37.51 -3.02 47.38
N LYS A 5 -37.42 -4.14 48.10
CA LYS A 5 -36.19 -4.59 48.76
C LYS A 5 -35.40 -5.40 47.75
N VAL A 6 -34.54 -4.74 46.99
CA VAL A 6 -33.63 -5.42 46.06
C VAL A 6 -32.63 -6.22 46.90
N SER A 7 -32.48 -7.52 46.63
CA SER A 7 -31.54 -8.37 47.37
C SER A 7 -30.10 -7.98 47.03
N PHE A 8 -29.19 -8.16 47.98
CA PHE A 8 -27.75 -7.92 47.79
C PHE A 8 -27.18 -8.75 46.62
N ASP A 9 -27.73 -9.95 46.42
CA ASP A 9 -27.39 -10.86 45.32
C ASP A 9 -27.66 -10.25 43.94
N VAL A 10 -28.83 -9.61 43.76
CA VAL A 10 -29.19 -8.91 42.51
C VAL A 10 -28.24 -7.74 42.23
N TRP A 11 -27.78 -7.04 43.27
CA TRP A 11 -26.78 -5.96 43.11
C TRP A 11 -25.43 -6.49 42.66
N VAL A 12 -24.95 -7.58 43.27
CA VAL A 12 -23.69 -8.22 42.88
C VAL A 12 -23.76 -8.73 41.45
N GLN A 13 -24.87 -9.37 41.05
CA GLN A 13 -25.07 -9.83 39.68
C GLN A 13 -25.09 -8.68 38.68
N LEU A 14 -25.77 -7.58 39.00
CA LEU A 14 -25.83 -6.40 38.13
C LEU A 14 -24.46 -5.75 37.94
N ILE A 15 -23.67 -5.62 39.02
CA ILE A 15 -22.30 -5.12 38.95
C ILE A 15 -21.41 -6.08 38.14
N GLY A 16 -21.57 -7.39 38.32
CA GLY A 16 -20.84 -8.40 37.54
C GLY A 16 -21.10 -8.29 36.05
N MET A 17 -22.37 -8.17 35.64
CA MET A 17 -22.73 -7.99 34.23
C MET A 17 -22.25 -6.65 33.67
N LEU A 18 -22.34 -5.56 34.45
CA LEU A 18 -21.78 -4.26 34.06
C LEU A 18 -20.26 -4.32 33.90
N GLY A 19 -19.56 -5.07 34.76
CA GLY A 19 -18.12 -5.30 34.64
C GLY A 19 -17.74 -6.01 33.35
N VAL A 20 -18.49 -7.05 32.96
CA VAL A 20 -18.29 -7.74 31.67
C VAL A 20 -18.56 -6.80 30.50
N LEU A 21 -19.65 -6.02 30.53
CA LEU A 21 -19.97 -5.05 29.48
C LEU A 21 -18.88 -3.97 29.34
N ALA A 22 -18.42 -3.42 30.46
CA ALA A 22 -17.33 -2.43 30.48
C ALA A 22 -16.03 -3.02 29.91
N GLY A 23 -15.71 -4.27 30.26
CA GLY A 23 -14.57 -4.99 29.69
C GLY A 23 -14.67 -5.16 28.18
N LEU A 24 -15.83 -5.56 27.66
CA LEU A 24 -16.04 -5.71 26.21
C LEU A 24 -15.92 -4.38 25.46
N ILE A 25 -16.43 -3.28 26.02
CA ILE A 25 -16.29 -1.95 25.42
C ILE A 25 -14.81 -1.54 25.38
N PHE A 26 -14.08 -1.74 26.48
CA PHE A 26 -12.66 -1.42 26.55
C PHE A 26 -11.84 -2.18 25.50
N VAL A 27 -12.05 -3.50 25.39
CA VAL A 27 -11.40 -4.33 24.38
C VAL A 27 -11.77 -3.89 22.96
N GLY A 28 -13.03 -3.53 22.71
CA GLY A 28 -13.46 -3.02 21.40
C GLY A 28 -12.77 -1.70 21.01
N LEU A 29 -12.57 -0.80 21.98
CA LEU A 29 -11.84 0.45 21.76
C LEU A 29 -10.34 0.21 21.50
N GLU A 30 -9.72 -0.69 22.26
CA GLU A 30 -8.30 -1.05 22.11
C GLU A 30 -8.03 -1.72 20.75
N MET A 31 -8.91 -2.62 20.30
CA MET A 31 -8.80 -3.24 18.98
C MET A 31 -8.89 -2.21 17.84
N ARG A 32 -9.82 -1.23 17.95
CA ARG A 32 -9.93 -0.15 16.95
C ARG A 32 -8.66 0.70 16.90
N GLN A 33 -8.12 1.08 18.06
CA GLN A 33 -6.89 1.86 18.12
C GLN A 33 -5.70 1.08 17.56
N SER A 34 -5.58 -0.20 17.92
CA SER A 34 -4.54 -1.10 17.41
C SER A 34 -4.59 -1.23 15.88
N GLN A 35 -5.79 -1.39 15.30
CA GLN A 35 -5.99 -1.41 13.86
C GLN A 35 -5.53 -0.09 13.20
N GLN A 36 -5.87 1.06 13.78
CA GLN A 36 -5.44 2.37 13.25
C GLN A 36 -3.92 2.54 13.28
N ILE A 37 -3.26 2.11 14.36
CA ILE A 37 -1.80 2.14 14.48
C ILE A 37 -1.16 1.21 13.43
N ALA A 38 -1.71 0.00 13.26
CA ALA A 38 -1.20 -0.96 12.28
C ALA A 38 -1.28 -0.40 10.84
N LEU A 39 -2.40 0.23 10.48
CA LEU A 39 -2.56 0.90 9.19
C LEU A 39 -1.57 2.05 8.99
N ALA A 40 -1.40 2.90 10.01
CA ALA A 40 -0.43 3.99 9.96
C ALA A 40 1.01 3.48 9.81
N ALA A 41 1.37 2.39 10.53
CA ALA A 41 2.68 1.76 10.43
C ALA A 41 2.92 1.15 9.03
N GLN A 42 1.91 0.52 8.43
CA GLN A 42 1.98 0.03 7.06
C GLN A 42 2.21 1.18 6.06
N GLN A 43 1.47 2.28 6.20
CA GLN A 43 1.63 3.46 5.36
C GLN A 43 3.02 4.11 5.53
N GLN A 44 3.53 4.17 6.76
CA GLN A 44 4.88 4.67 7.05
C GLN A 44 5.95 3.76 6.42
N ALA A 45 5.82 2.43 6.57
CA ALA A 45 6.76 1.48 5.99
C ALA A 45 6.83 1.61 4.46
N ARG A 46 5.67 1.78 3.82
CA ARG A 46 5.58 2.01 2.38
C ARG A 46 6.21 3.34 1.96
N THR A 47 5.94 4.41 2.70
CA THR A 47 6.54 5.73 2.42
C THR A 47 8.06 5.68 2.57
N SER A 48 8.55 4.99 3.61
CA SER A 48 9.98 4.76 3.83
C SER A 48 10.62 3.98 2.68
N ALA A 49 9.96 2.92 2.20
CA ALA A 49 10.43 2.18 1.04
C ALA A 49 10.53 3.07 -0.21
N LEU A 50 9.51 3.91 -0.49
CA LEU A 50 9.55 4.85 -1.61
C LEU A 50 10.67 5.89 -1.47
N VAL A 51 10.86 6.46 -0.28
CA VAL A 51 11.95 7.40 0.00
C VAL A 51 13.32 6.74 -0.19
N SER A 52 13.46 5.47 0.18
CA SER A 52 14.68 4.69 -0.06
C SER A 52 14.96 4.50 -1.55
N ILE A 53 13.94 4.17 -2.35
CA ILE A 53 14.06 4.09 -3.81
C ILE A 53 14.55 5.43 -4.37
N ILE A 54 13.92 6.54 -3.99
CA ILE A 54 14.32 7.89 -4.43
C ILE A 54 15.76 8.22 -3.99
N GLY A 55 16.13 7.85 -2.77
CA GLY A 55 17.47 8.02 -2.23
C GLY A 55 18.54 7.32 -3.07
N SER A 56 18.25 6.12 -3.59
CA SER A 56 19.20 5.38 -4.43
C SER A 56 19.64 6.12 -5.71
N PHE A 57 18.77 6.96 -6.28
CA PHE A 57 19.11 7.83 -7.42
C PHE A 57 20.06 8.96 -7.03
N SER A 58 19.94 9.45 -5.79
CA SER A 58 20.81 10.51 -5.25
C SER A 58 22.19 10.00 -4.82
N GLU A 59 22.30 8.70 -4.48
CA GLU A 59 23.54 8.03 -4.06
C GLU A 59 24.32 7.41 -5.23
N ALA A 60 23.78 7.46 -6.44
CA ALA A 60 24.40 6.89 -7.63
C ALA A 60 25.74 7.56 -7.97
N VAL A 61 26.69 6.76 -8.48
CA VAL A 61 28.02 7.24 -8.92
C VAL A 61 27.90 8.28 -10.04
N VAL A 62 26.93 8.09 -10.94
CA VAL A 62 26.50 9.09 -11.91
C VAL A 62 25.16 9.65 -11.44
N PRO A 63 25.01 10.97 -11.24
CA PRO A 63 23.78 11.54 -10.72
C PRO A 63 22.60 11.28 -11.67
N ALA A 64 21.66 10.48 -11.20
CA ALA A 64 20.39 10.15 -11.84
C ALA A 64 19.26 10.90 -11.14
N ASN A 65 18.25 11.37 -11.87
CA ASN A 65 17.11 12.05 -11.28
C ASN A 65 15.90 11.10 -11.20
N TRP A 66 15.29 11.01 -10.02
CA TRP A 66 14.00 10.33 -9.88
C TRP A 66 12.92 10.93 -10.79
N GLY A 67 12.96 12.24 -11.01
CA GLY A 67 12.13 12.95 -11.97
C GLY A 67 12.20 12.34 -13.37
N ASP A 68 13.41 12.07 -13.85
CA ASP A 68 13.63 11.52 -15.19
C ASP A 68 13.07 10.08 -15.30
N MET A 69 13.16 9.30 -14.21
CA MET A 69 12.52 7.98 -14.10
C MET A 69 10.99 8.09 -14.19
N VAL A 70 10.37 8.98 -13.43
CA VAL A 70 8.89 9.11 -13.43
C VAL A 70 8.35 9.80 -14.67
N SER A 71 9.19 10.54 -15.41
CA SER A 71 8.82 11.12 -16.71
C SER A 71 9.17 10.25 -17.91
N ALA A 72 9.75 9.04 -17.70
CA ALA A 72 10.20 8.15 -18.78
C ALA A 72 11.17 8.85 -19.75
N THR A 73 12.17 9.54 -19.17
CA THR A 73 13.20 10.27 -19.90
C THR A 73 14.60 9.93 -19.38
N LEU A 74 14.82 8.67 -18.95
CA LEU A 74 16.13 8.23 -18.52
C LEU A 74 17.10 8.26 -19.71
N ASN A 75 18.37 8.61 -19.47
CA ASN A 75 19.36 8.62 -20.53
C ASN A 75 20.27 7.39 -20.41
N PRO A 76 20.11 6.36 -21.27
CA PRO A 76 20.94 5.16 -21.22
C PRO A 76 22.43 5.44 -21.52
N GLU A 77 22.75 6.56 -22.18
CA GLU A 77 24.14 6.96 -22.43
C GLU A 77 24.81 7.59 -21.19
N ARG A 78 24.02 7.91 -20.15
CA ARG A 78 24.46 8.62 -18.95
C ARG A 78 24.73 7.65 -17.78
N GLY A 79 25.62 6.69 -18.02
CA GLY A 79 26.11 5.80 -16.96
C GLY A 79 25.12 4.69 -16.58
N ASN A 80 24.67 4.67 -15.33
CA ASN A 80 23.83 3.60 -14.78
C ASN A 80 22.36 3.99 -14.58
N GLU A 81 21.89 5.05 -15.23
CA GLU A 81 20.50 5.54 -15.14
C GLU A 81 19.48 4.46 -15.55
N GLU A 82 19.76 3.70 -16.60
CA GLU A 82 18.91 2.58 -17.04
C GLU A 82 18.80 1.49 -15.97
N GLU A 83 19.92 1.05 -15.39
CA GLU A 83 19.94 0.03 -14.33
C GLU A 83 19.23 0.49 -13.05
N LEU A 84 19.36 1.77 -12.70
CA LEU A 84 18.64 2.36 -11.58
C LEU A 84 17.14 2.42 -11.87
N GLY A 85 16.74 2.83 -13.07
CA GLY A 85 15.35 2.82 -13.52
C GLY A 85 14.74 1.42 -13.47
N ASN A 86 15.46 0.41 -13.96
CA ASN A 86 15.06 -0.99 -13.92
C ASN A 86 14.86 -1.49 -12.48
N ASN A 87 15.83 -1.26 -11.60
CA ASN A 87 15.71 -1.67 -10.20
C ASN A 87 14.54 -0.96 -9.50
N ALA A 88 14.38 0.33 -9.74
CA ALA A 88 13.30 1.12 -9.18
C ALA A 88 11.93 0.67 -9.68
N ALA A 89 11.79 0.35 -10.98
CA ALA A 89 10.55 -0.18 -11.55
C ALA A 89 10.15 -1.49 -10.85
N TYR A 90 11.10 -2.41 -10.65
CA TYR A 90 10.82 -3.66 -9.95
C TYR A 90 10.39 -3.41 -8.50
N GLN A 91 11.07 -2.51 -7.78
CA GLN A 91 10.71 -2.14 -6.40
C GLN A 91 9.32 -1.48 -6.32
N LEU A 92 8.97 -0.63 -7.29
CA LEU A 92 7.63 -0.05 -7.39
C LEU A 92 6.56 -1.12 -7.61
N TRP A 93 6.80 -2.13 -8.46
CA TRP A 93 5.86 -3.24 -8.64
C TRP A 93 5.62 -4.04 -7.36
N MET A 94 6.65 -4.26 -6.54
CA MET A 94 6.47 -4.87 -5.22
C MET A 94 5.59 -4.02 -4.29
N LEU A 95 5.69 -2.68 -4.38
CA LEU A 95 4.82 -1.77 -3.65
C LEU A 95 3.38 -1.80 -4.19
N TYR A 96 3.20 -1.88 -5.50
CA TYR A 96 1.88 -1.93 -6.14
C TYR A 96 1.14 -3.24 -5.87
N GLU A 97 1.84 -4.37 -5.80
CA GLU A 97 1.26 -5.64 -5.34
C GLU A 97 0.73 -5.52 -3.91
N ASN A 98 1.48 -4.87 -3.02
CA ASN A 98 1.04 -4.62 -1.66
C ASN A 98 -0.19 -3.68 -1.61
N ASP A 99 -0.23 -2.66 -2.46
CA ASP A 99 -1.38 -1.76 -2.56
C ASP A 99 -2.65 -2.45 -3.00
N HIS A 100 -2.53 -3.31 -4.01
CA HIS A 100 -3.64 -4.10 -4.51
C HIS A 100 -4.19 -5.01 -3.41
N LEU A 101 -3.32 -5.63 -2.62
CA LEU A 101 -3.76 -6.40 -1.44
C LEU A 101 -4.47 -5.51 -0.41
N GLN A 102 -3.95 -4.32 -0.11
CA GLN A 102 -4.60 -3.40 0.83
C GLN A 102 -5.98 -2.92 0.35
N HIS A 103 -6.14 -2.67 -0.94
CA HIS A 103 -7.44 -2.34 -1.55
C HIS A 103 -8.43 -3.51 -1.41
N LYS A 104 -8.00 -4.74 -1.74
CA LYS A 104 -8.82 -5.96 -1.56
C LYS A 104 -9.26 -6.19 -0.12
N LEU A 105 -8.48 -5.73 0.86
CA LEU A 105 -8.81 -5.79 2.28
C LEU A 105 -9.69 -4.62 2.77
N GLY A 106 -10.05 -3.68 1.90
CA GLY A 106 -10.84 -2.49 2.26
C GLY A 106 -10.07 -1.46 3.09
N LEU A 107 -8.74 -1.50 3.04
CA LEU A 107 -7.84 -0.62 3.81
C LEU A 107 -7.38 0.60 3.01
N MET A 108 -7.92 0.79 1.80
CA MET A 108 -7.60 1.88 0.90
C MET A 108 -8.87 2.57 0.42
N ASP A 109 -8.85 3.89 0.41
CA ASP A 109 -9.90 4.71 -0.18
C ASP A 109 -9.96 4.51 -1.70
N GLU A 110 -11.16 4.49 -2.28
CA GLU A 110 -11.34 4.18 -3.70
C GLU A 110 -10.70 5.23 -4.60
N GLY A 111 -10.78 6.52 -4.26
CA GLY A 111 -10.13 7.57 -5.06
C GLY A 111 -8.61 7.48 -5.01
N VAL A 112 -8.06 7.04 -3.87
CA VAL A 112 -6.61 6.76 -3.73
C VAL A 112 -6.22 5.55 -4.57
N TRP A 113 -7.07 4.52 -4.63
CA TRP A 113 -6.85 3.33 -5.43
C TRP A 113 -6.84 3.66 -6.92
N GLU A 114 -7.84 4.37 -7.43
CA GLU A 114 -7.92 4.80 -8.84
C GLU A 114 -6.66 5.56 -9.27
N ALA A 115 -6.16 6.48 -8.43
CA ALA A 115 -4.92 7.21 -8.70
C ALA A 115 -3.68 6.30 -8.77
N LYS A 116 -3.64 5.26 -7.95
CA LYS A 116 -2.55 4.27 -7.98
C LYS A 116 -2.63 3.38 -9.21
N VAL A 117 -3.82 2.95 -9.62
CA VAL A 117 -4.01 2.20 -10.87
C VAL A 117 -3.50 3.01 -12.06
N ALA A 118 -3.80 4.31 -12.13
CA ALA A 118 -3.27 5.19 -13.16
C ALA A 118 -1.73 5.26 -13.14
N SER A 119 -1.12 5.28 -11.95
CA SER A 119 0.35 5.25 -11.80
C SER A 119 0.95 3.92 -12.25
N MET A 120 0.30 2.79 -11.94
CA MET A 120 0.70 1.46 -12.39
C MET A 120 0.64 1.35 -13.91
N GLN A 121 -0.44 1.84 -14.52
CA GLN A 121 -0.61 1.86 -15.96
C GLN A 121 0.43 2.77 -16.64
N ASN A 122 0.76 3.91 -16.03
CA ASN A 122 1.80 4.79 -16.52
C ASN A 122 3.19 4.13 -16.47
N LEU A 123 3.57 3.52 -15.35
CA LEU A 123 4.83 2.77 -15.23
C LEU A 123 4.87 1.61 -16.24
N TYR A 124 3.77 0.86 -16.37
CA TYR A 124 3.68 -0.22 -17.34
C TYR A 124 3.89 0.31 -18.76
N SER A 125 3.29 1.46 -19.10
CA SER A 125 3.40 2.09 -20.41
C SER A 125 4.79 2.63 -20.74
N ASN A 126 5.69 2.78 -19.76
CA ASN A 126 7.07 3.20 -20.01
C ASN A 126 7.87 2.08 -20.70
N CYS A 127 8.22 2.30 -21.97
CA CYS A 127 8.96 1.33 -22.76
C CYS A 127 10.38 1.06 -22.25
N GLU A 128 11.03 2.03 -21.59
CA GLU A 128 12.39 1.88 -21.06
C GLU A 128 12.46 0.80 -19.98
N VAL A 129 11.38 0.62 -19.21
CA VAL A 129 11.29 -0.35 -18.10
C VAL A 129 10.23 -1.43 -18.34
N ARG A 130 9.74 -1.56 -19.59
CA ARG A 130 8.66 -2.50 -19.94
C ARG A 130 9.06 -3.95 -19.63
N PHE A 131 10.27 -4.35 -20.00
CA PHE A 131 10.79 -5.69 -19.73
C PHE A 131 10.73 -6.03 -18.24
N VAL A 132 11.18 -5.12 -17.38
CA VAL A 132 11.14 -5.30 -15.93
C VAL A 132 9.69 -5.38 -15.43
N SER A 133 8.80 -4.57 -16.01
CA SER A 133 7.40 -4.57 -15.63
C SER A 133 6.71 -5.90 -15.98
N ASP A 134 6.96 -6.45 -17.17
CA ASP A 134 6.44 -7.78 -17.54
C ASP A 134 7.05 -8.89 -16.67
N LEU A 135 8.34 -8.80 -16.32
CA LEU A 135 8.98 -9.72 -15.40
C LEU A 135 8.33 -9.68 -14.02
N ALA A 136 8.13 -8.50 -13.45
CA ALA A 136 7.49 -8.35 -12.13
C ALA A 136 6.06 -8.88 -12.14
N LEU A 137 5.26 -8.55 -13.17
CA LEU A 137 3.88 -9.01 -13.31
C LEU A 137 3.76 -10.53 -13.51
N THR A 138 4.82 -11.22 -13.96
CA THR A 138 4.84 -12.69 -14.03
C THR A 138 4.66 -13.34 -12.65
N PHE A 139 5.06 -12.64 -11.58
CA PHE A 139 4.97 -13.11 -10.19
C PHE A 139 3.84 -12.44 -9.39
N ALA A 140 3.09 -11.53 -9.99
CA ALA A 140 2.02 -10.77 -9.35
C ALA A 140 0.68 -11.53 -9.32
N ASP A 141 -0.28 -11.06 -8.52
CA ASP A 141 -1.66 -11.56 -8.57
C ASP A 141 -2.25 -11.36 -9.98
N ARG A 142 -3.00 -12.36 -10.47
CA ARG A 142 -3.59 -12.27 -11.83
C ARG A 142 -4.50 -11.07 -11.99
N ALA A 143 -5.30 -10.78 -10.96
CA ALA A 143 -6.22 -9.65 -11.00
C ALA A 143 -5.47 -8.31 -11.12
N LEU A 144 -4.29 -8.17 -10.49
CA LEU A 144 -3.45 -6.99 -10.68
C LEU A 144 -2.95 -6.90 -12.13
N THR A 145 -2.47 -8.02 -12.67
CA THR A 145 -1.95 -8.07 -14.04
C THR A 145 -3.00 -7.68 -15.07
N GLU A 146 -4.22 -8.21 -14.93
CA GLU A 146 -5.36 -7.87 -15.80
C GLU A 146 -5.74 -6.39 -15.69
N LEU A 147 -5.79 -5.86 -14.45
CA LEU A 147 -6.10 -4.46 -14.19
C LEU A 147 -5.09 -3.50 -14.84
N VAL A 148 -3.80 -3.78 -14.69
CA VAL A 148 -2.71 -2.96 -15.24
C VAL A 148 -2.74 -2.95 -16.77
N ARG A 149 -3.07 -4.08 -17.39
CA ARG A 149 -3.12 -4.22 -18.85
C ARG A 149 -4.40 -3.66 -19.45
N THR A 150 -5.39 -3.34 -18.63
CA THR A 150 -6.63 -2.74 -19.10
C THR A 150 -6.36 -1.30 -19.56
N ASN A 151 -6.70 -0.99 -20.81
CA ASN A 151 -6.53 0.33 -21.44
C ASN A 151 -5.08 0.79 -21.68
N VAL A 152 -4.09 -0.10 -21.61
CA VAL A 152 -2.72 0.20 -22.04
C VAL A 152 -2.54 -0.30 -23.47
N ASP A 153 -2.15 0.60 -24.39
CA ASP A 153 -1.78 0.20 -25.75
C ASP A 153 -0.47 -0.59 -25.69
N THR A 154 -0.58 -1.92 -25.72
CA THR A 154 0.56 -2.84 -25.61
C THR A 154 1.44 -2.84 -26.87
N GLU A 155 1.00 -2.21 -27.96
CA GLU A 155 1.73 -2.15 -29.23
C GLU A 155 2.77 -1.01 -29.31
N LEU A 156 2.80 -0.10 -28.33
CA LEU A 156 3.62 1.11 -28.35
C LEU A 156 5.13 0.90 -28.12
N CYS A 157 5.55 -0.25 -27.62
CA CYS A 157 6.96 -0.50 -27.25
C CYS A 157 7.70 -1.43 -28.23
N ASN A 158 7.19 -1.58 -29.46
CA ASN A 158 7.80 -2.37 -30.54
C ASN A 158 8.77 -1.54 -31.40
#